data_AF-A0A1I8M9C3-F1
#
_entry.id   AF-A0A1I8M9C3-F1
#
_cell.length_a   1.000
_cell.length_b   1.000
_cell.length_c   1.000
_cell.angle_alpha   90.00
_cell.angle_beta   90.00
_cell.angle_gamma   90.00
#
_symmetry.space_group_name_H-M   'P 1'
#
loop_
_entity.id
_entity.type
_entity.pdbx_description
1 polymer ?
#
loop_
_entity_poly.entity_id
_entity_poly.type
_entity_poly.pdbx_seq_one_letter_code
_entity_poly.pdbx_strand_id
1 'polypeptide(L)'
;MPPIAYTTNIVPNVLQKGDKIRIKGILDDNAQEFSINFVNEICKNPDFITYHFKWLLDERVIVENYKDNGSWVDHQEQDYDSLDGSIFELEFAFQDDVIDVYKIFDNKPNRITTYEPYFELSEIKAIQVWGDVKKISELTFKYA
;
A
#
# COMPACT_ATOMS: atom_id res chain seq x y z
N MET A 1 16.31 1.93 -0.42
CA MET A 1 15.04 1.45 -1.00
C MET A 1 15.12 -0.07 -1.09
N PRO A 2 14.15 -0.81 -0.54
CA PRO A 2 14.05 -2.26 -0.72
C PRO A 2 13.90 -2.63 -2.22
N PRO A 3 14.10 -3.89 -2.61
CA PRO A 3 13.82 -4.33 -3.98
C PRO A 3 12.34 -4.13 -4.34
N ILE A 4 12.08 -3.82 -5.61
CA ILE A 4 10.72 -3.70 -6.15
C ILE A 4 10.25 -5.09 -6.59
N ALA A 5 9.28 -5.65 -5.89
CA ALA A 5 8.68 -6.94 -6.21
C ALA A 5 7.63 -6.83 -7.32
N TYR A 6 6.91 -5.70 -7.39
CA TYR A 6 5.89 -5.46 -8.41
C TYR A 6 5.72 -3.97 -8.69
N THR A 7 5.34 -3.63 -9.92
CA THR A 7 4.94 -2.27 -10.32
C THR A 7 3.84 -2.40 -11.35
N THR A 8 2.72 -1.70 -11.13
CA THR A 8 1.73 -1.52 -12.21
C THR A 8 2.27 -0.54 -13.24
N ASN A 9 1.85 -0.67 -14.50
CA ASN A 9 2.22 0.28 -15.54
C ASN A 9 1.62 1.67 -15.25
N ILE A 10 0.30 1.72 -15.03
CA ILE A 10 -0.51 2.93 -14.76
C ILE A 10 -1.76 2.51 -13.97
N VAL A 11 -2.25 3.33 -13.05
CA VAL A 11 -3.61 3.19 -12.49
C VAL A 11 -4.64 3.56 -13.58
N PRO A 12 -5.54 2.65 -13.99
CA PRO A 12 -6.35 2.84 -15.21
C PRO A 12 -7.15 4.14 -15.29
N ASN A 13 -7.68 4.60 -14.17
CA ASN A 13 -8.39 5.87 -14.03
C ASN A 13 -7.77 6.72 -12.92
N VAL A 14 -7.95 8.04 -13.01
CA VAL A 14 -7.66 8.95 -11.89
C VAL A 14 -8.48 8.50 -10.68
N LEU A 15 -7.83 8.26 -9.55
CA LEU A 15 -8.50 7.83 -8.34
C LEU A 15 -9.36 8.94 -7.77
N GLN A 16 -10.58 8.58 -7.36
CA GLN A 16 -11.56 9.48 -6.78
C GLN A 16 -12.15 8.86 -5.51
N LYS A 17 -12.87 9.70 -4.76
CA LYS A 17 -13.67 9.26 -3.63
C LYS A 17 -14.61 8.11 -4.02
N GLY A 18 -14.61 7.06 -3.21
CA GLY A 18 -15.43 5.86 -3.37
C GLY A 18 -14.69 4.71 -4.05
N ASP A 19 -13.57 4.99 -4.71
CA ASP A 19 -12.75 3.97 -5.36
C ASP A 19 -12.13 3.02 -4.33
N LYS A 20 -11.86 1.79 -4.78
CA LYS A 20 -11.17 0.78 -4.00
C LYS A 20 -10.14 0.05 -4.83
N ILE A 21 -8.99 -0.19 -4.23
CA ILE A 21 -7.94 -1.03 -4.79
C ILE A 21 -7.72 -2.20 -3.85
N ARG A 22 -7.91 -3.42 -4.35
CA ARG A 22 -7.58 -4.65 -3.62
C ARG A 22 -6.32 -5.27 -4.20
N ILE A 23 -5.41 -5.66 -3.33
CA ILE A 23 -4.13 -6.29 -3.65
C ILE A 23 -4.02 -7.59 -2.87
N LYS A 24 -3.75 -8.69 -3.58
CA LYS A 24 -3.45 -9.99 -2.99
C LYS A 24 -2.07 -10.44 -3.42
N GLY A 25 -1.25 -10.87 -2.47
CA GLY A 25 0.10 -11.31 -2.73
C GLY A 25 0.54 -12.46 -1.85
N ILE A 26 1.68 -13.03 -2.22
CA ILE A 26 2.36 -14.08 -1.48
C ILE A 26 3.73 -13.54 -1.09
N LEU A 27 4.03 -13.60 0.20
CA LEU A 27 5.32 -13.26 0.79
C LEU A 27 6.36 -14.36 0.54
N ASP A 28 7.63 -14.00 0.64
CA ASP A 28 8.71 -14.98 0.74
C ASP A 28 8.65 -15.75 2.07
N ASP A 29 9.26 -16.95 2.12
CA ASP A 29 9.14 -17.86 3.27
C ASP A 29 9.69 -17.28 4.60
N ASN A 30 10.62 -16.32 4.51
CA ASN A 30 11.20 -15.61 5.66
C ASN A 30 11.01 -14.08 5.54
N ALA A 31 9.89 -13.65 4.96
CA ALA A 31 9.60 -12.24 4.78
C ALA A 31 9.63 -11.48 6.11
N GLN A 32 10.38 -10.38 6.13
CA GLN A 32 10.56 -9.49 7.28
C GLN A 32 9.72 -8.23 7.11
N GLU A 33 9.60 -7.75 5.87
CA GLU A 33 8.85 -6.54 5.57
C GLU A 33 8.32 -6.53 4.14
N PHE A 34 7.23 -5.79 3.94
CA PHE A 34 6.81 -5.38 2.60
C PHE A 34 6.13 -4.01 2.67
N SER A 35 6.01 -3.34 1.52
CA SER A 35 5.23 -2.11 1.43
C SER A 35 4.39 -2.03 0.17
N ILE A 36 3.23 -1.37 0.29
CA ILE A 36 2.39 -0.93 -0.81
C ILE A 36 2.55 0.58 -0.93
N ASN A 37 2.95 1.03 -2.12
CA ASN A 37 3.31 2.43 -2.37
C ASN A 37 2.41 2.98 -3.48
N PHE A 38 1.64 4.03 -3.19
CA PHE A 38 0.92 4.81 -4.18
C PHE A 38 1.80 5.96 -4.62
N VAL A 39 2.34 5.86 -5.84
CA VAL A 39 3.43 6.70 -6.33
C VAL A 39 2.95 7.70 -7.39
N ASN A 40 3.53 8.90 -7.38
CA ASN A 40 3.10 10.01 -8.23
C ASN A 40 3.92 10.05 -9.54
N GLU A 41 4.86 9.11 -9.69
CA GLU A 41 5.80 9.01 -10.81
C GLU A 41 5.97 7.57 -11.27
N ILE A 42 5.96 7.36 -12.58
CA ILE A 42 6.14 6.03 -13.19
C ILE A 42 7.65 5.80 -13.40
N CYS A 43 8.38 5.58 -12.31
CA CYS A 43 9.80 5.27 -12.34
C CYS A 43 10.21 4.35 -11.18
N LYS A 44 11.42 3.79 -11.21
CA LYS A 44 11.87 2.84 -10.18
C LYS A 44 12.07 3.47 -8.81
N ASN A 45 12.43 4.75 -8.74
CA ASN A 45 12.71 5.44 -7.48
C ASN A 45 11.98 6.79 -7.49
N PRO A 46 10.66 6.79 -7.22
CA PRO A 46 9.88 8.02 -7.21
C PRO A 46 10.35 8.94 -6.07
N ASP A 47 10.44 10.22 -6.35
CA ASP A 47 10.71 11.27 -5.36
C ASP A 47 9.43 11.73 -4.67
N PHE A 48 8.27 11.47 -5.29
CA PHE A 48 6.93 11.76 -4.76
C PHE A 48 6.12 10.48 -4.58
N ILE A 49 5.69 10.23 -3.33
CA ILE A 49 4.85 9.09 -2.95
C ILE A 49 3.72 9.61 -2.08
N THR A 50 2.48 9.57 -2.56
CA THR A 50 1.29 9.96 -1.79
C THR A 50 1.09 9.13 -0.53
N TYR A 51 1.34 7.82 -0.63
CA TYR A 51 1.15 6.92 0.52
C TYR A 51 2.06 5.70 0.44
N HIS A 52 2.88 5.53 1.46
CA HIS A 52 3.71 4.36 1.73
C HIS A 52 3.14 3.63 2.94
N PHE A 53 2.43 2.54 2.68
CA PHE A 53 1.99 1.60 3.70
C PHE A 53 3.03 0.50 3.81
N LYS A 54 3.77 0.42 4.91
CA LYS A 54 4.77 -0.61 5.17
C LYS A 54 4.36 -1.45 6.37
N TRP A 55 4.54 -2.76 6.24
CA TRP A 55 4.34 -3.69 7.33
C TRP A 55 5.67 -4.34 7.69
N LEU A 56 6.13 -4.09 8.91
CA LEU A 56 7.23 -4.78 9.56
C LEU A 56 6.66 -6.03 10.23
N LEU A 57 6.80 -7.18 9.58
CA LEU A 57 6.14 -8.43 9.97
C LEU A 57 6.69 -8.97 11.29
N ASP A 58 8.00 -8.92 11.45
CA ASP A 58 8.70 -9.41 12.65
C ASP A 58 8.45 -8.52 13.87
N GLU A 59 8.35 -7.21 13.64
CA GLU A 59 8.08 -6.23 14.68
C GLU A 59 6.59 -6.08 14.98
N ARG A 60 5.72 -6.60 14.09
CA ARG A 60 4.26 -6.46 14.16
C ARG A 60 3.82 -5.00 14.18
N VAL A 61 4.45 -4.20 13.33
CA VAL A 61 4.22 -2.75 13.24
C VAL A 61 3.84 -2.40 11.80
N ILE A 62 2.84 -1.54 11.67
CA ILE A 62 2.53 -0.83 10.44
C ILE A 62 3.18 0.55 10.52
N VAL A 63 3.94 0.89 9.50
CA VAL A 63 4.59 2.19 9.31
C VAL A 63 3.95 2.87 8.11
N GLU A 64 3.46 4.09 8.31
CA GLU A 64 2.77 4.86 7.28
C GLU A 64 3.43 6.22 7.11
N ASN A 65 3.78 6.58 5.88
CA ASN A 65 4.36 7.87 5.56
C ASN A 65 4.17 8.28 4.10
N TYR A 66 4.71 9.44 3.74
CA TYR A 66 4.79 9.92 2.36
C TYR A 66 6.21 10.41 2.05
N LYS A 67 6.50 10.53 0.75
CA LYS A 67 7.76 11.05 0.25
C LYS A 67 7.51 12.33 -0.54
N ASP A 68 8.20 13.40 -0.18
CA ASP A 68 8.15 14.70 -0.85
C ASP A 68 9.56 15.10 -1.28
N ASN A 69 9.73 15.37 -2.58
CA ASN A 69 10.98 15.79 -3.19
C ASN A 69 12.18 14.94 -2.74
N GLY A 70 12.01 13.61 -2.76
CA GLY A 70 13.08 12.67 -2.43
C GLY A 70 13.23 12.35 -0.93
N SER A 71 12.51 13.04 -0.05
CA SER A 71 12.63 12.91 1.41
C SER A 71 11.38 12.30 2.04
N TRP A 72 11.55 11.40 3.01
CA TRP A 72 10.45 10.90 3.85
C TRP A 72 10.10 11.96 4.91
N VAL A 73 8.81 12.30 5.07
CA VAL A 73 8.40 13.45 5.90
C VAL A 73 7.57 13.05 7.11
N ASP A 74 6.36 12.54 6.92
CA ASP A 74 5.48 12.12 8.02
C ASP A 74 5.78 10.69 8.44
N HIS A 75 5.35 10.26 9.63
CA HIS A 75 5.57 8.90 10.11
C HIS A 75 4.58 8.55 11.21
N GLN A 76 3.73 7.58 10.92
CA GLN A 76 2.84 6.96 11.90
C GLN A 76 3.24 5.50 12.08
N GLU A 77 3.40 5.10 13.34
CA GLU A 77 3.66 3.72 13.75
C GLU A 77 2.51 3.24 14.61
N GLN A 78 2.03 2.05 14.32
CA GLN A 78 1.06 1.36 15.16
C GLN A 78 1.33 -0.13 15.22
N ASP A 79 1.12 -0.69 16.41
CA ASP A 79 1.12 -2.13 16.61
C ASP A 79 -0.05 -2.74 15.84
N TYR A 80 0.25 -3.72 15.00
CA TYR A 80 -0.75 -4.49 14.30
C TYR A 80 -0.36 -5.96 14.25
N ASP A 81 -1.31 -6.81 14.65
CA ASP A 81 -1.06 -8.22 14.89
C ASP A 81 -0.55 -8.95 13.64
N SER A 82 0.15 -10.07 13.83
CA SER A 82 0.87 -10.74 12.75
C SER A 82 -0.03 -11.16 11.57
N LEU A 83 0.55 -11.20 10.37
CA LEU A 83 -0.08 -11.82 9.22
C LEU A 83 -0.17 -13.35 9.45
N ASP A 84 -1.34 -13.94 9.21
CA ASP A 84 -1.52 -15.39 9.35
C ASP A 84 -1.03 -16.09 8.08
N GLY A 85 0.19 -16.63 8.14
CA GLY A 85 0.83 -17.33 7.01
C GLY A 85 1.46 -16.38 5.99
N SER A 86 1.64 -16.87 4.76
CA SER A 86 2.42 -16.17 3.71
C SER A 86 1.57 -15.40 2.70
N ILE A 87 0.26 -15.27 2.93
CA ILE A 87 -0.65 -14.57 2.00
C ILE A 87 -1.17 -13.30 2.66
N PHE A 88 -1.00 -12.17 1.98
CA PHE A 88 -1.67 -10.93 2.35
C PHE A 88 -2.80 -10.61 1.37
N GLU A 89 -3.86 -10.03 1.88
CA GLU A 89 -4.94 -9.45 1.09
C GLU A 89 -5.37 -8.14 1.74
N LEU A 90 -5.11 -7.03 1.04
CA LEU A 90 -5.35 -5.67 1.50
C LEU A 90 -6.32 -4.96 0.55
N GLU A 91 -7.24 -4.18 1.10
CA GLU A 91 -8.11 -3.28 0.35
C GLU A 91 -7.87 -1.84 0.84
N PHE A 92 -7.53 -0.96 -0.10
CA PHE A 92 -7.38 0.48 0.10
C PHE A 92 -8.63 1.16 -0.43
N ALA A 93 -9.41 1.77 0.47
CA ALA A 93 -10.63 2.48 0.12
C ALA A 93 -10.40 3.98 0.21
N PHE A 94 -10.54 4.66 -0.92
CA PHE A 94 -10.32 6.09 -1.05
C PHE A 94 -11.59 6.83 -0.65
N GLN A 95 -11.55 7.56 0.46
CA GLN A 95 -12.66 8.39 0.95
C GLN A 95 -12.38 9.87 0.63
N ASP A 96 -13.12 10.80 1.22
CA ASP A 96 -12.96 12.24 0.95
C ASP A 96 -11.53 12.70 1.24
N ASP A 97 -11.10 12.60 2.50
CA ASP A 97 -9.81 13.13 2.95
C ASP A 97 -8.93 12.02 3.55
N VAL A 98 -9.32 10.74 3.41
CA VAL A 98 -8.63 9.62 4.01
C VAL A 98 -8.57 8.39 3.10
N ILE A 99 -7.58 7.55 3.36
CA ILE A 99 -7.45 6.20 2.81
C ILE A 99 -7.65 5.22 3.96
N ASP A 100 -8.78 4.51 3.94
CA ASP A 100 -9.01 3.40 4.87
C ASP A 100 -8.36 2.13 4.33
N VAL A 101 -7.55 1.46 5.13
CA VAL A 101 -6.93 0.18 4.76
C VAL A 101 -7.59 -0.95 5.52
N TYR A 102 -7.94 -2.01 4.79
CA TYR A 102 -8.57 -3.20 5.34
C TYR A 102 -7.70 -4.44 5.08
N LYS A 103 -7.45 -5.23 6.11
CA LYS A 103 -7.00 -6.63 5.96
C LYS A 103 -8.24 -7.47 5.66
N ILE A 104 -8.16 -8.30 4.62
CA ILE A 104 -9.25 -9.16 4.21
C ILE A 104 -9.02 -10.56 4.78
N PHE A 105 -9.96 -11.02 5.60
CA PHE A 105 -9.94 -12.37 6.16
C PHE A 105 -11.30 -13.02 5.94
N ASP A 106 -11.34 -14.23 5.36
CA ASP A 106 -12.59 -14.93 4.99
C ASP A 106 -13.60 -14.05 4.24
N ASN A 107 -13.11 -13.28 3.27
CA ASN A 107 -13.87 -12.29 2.49
C ASN A 107 -14.52 -11.15 3.30
N LYS A 108 -14.16 -11.00 4.59
CA LYS A 108 -14.63 -9.90 5.44
C LYS A 108 -13.53 -8.83 5.55
N PRO A 109 -13.85 -7.56 5.25
CA PRO A 109 -12.92 -6.47 5.46
C PRO A 109 -12.83 -6.14 6.96
N ASN A 110 -11.61 -6.16 7.51
CA ASN A 110 -11.30 -5.66 8.85
C ASN A 110 -10.44 -4.41 8.70
N ARG A 111 -10.92 -3.23 9.14
CA ARG A 111 -10.15 -1.99 9.01
C ARG A 111 -8.96 -2.04 9.97
N ILE A 112 -7.78 -1.71 9.47
CA ILE A 112 -6.53 -1.80 10.22
C ILE A 112 -5.92 -0.43 10.46
N THR A 113 -6.16 0.52 9.55
CA THR A 113 -5.70 1.90 9.69
C THR A 113 -6.53 2.84 8.82
N THR A 114 -6.40 4.13 9.10
CA THR A 114 -6.94 5.25 8.34
C THR A 114 -5.81 6.26 8.17
N TYR A 115 -5.44 6.57 6.94
CA TYR A 115 -4.35 7.49 6.61
C TYR A 115 -4.88 8.77 5.96
N GLU A 116 -4.40 9.94 6.40
CA GLU A 116 -4.71 11.25 5.81
C GLU A 116 -3.58 11.64 4.84
N PRO A 117 -3.78 11.55 3.51
CA PRO A 117 -2.71 11.87 2.56
C PRO A 117 -2.44 13.38 2.47
N TYR A 118 -1.16 13.74 2.37
CA TYR A 118 -0.73 15.12 2.12
C TYR A 118 -0.97 15.56 0.66
N PHE A 119 -0.78 14.64 -0.28
CA PHE A 119 -0.98 14.86 -1.70
C PHE A 119 -2.39 14.47 -2.13
N GLU A 120 -2.89 15.10 -3.19
CA GLU A 120 -4.18 14.78 -3.78
C GLU A 120 -4.20 13.34 -4.33
N LEU A 121 -5.31 12.63 -4.14
CA LEU A 121 -5.47 11.27 -4.68
C LEU A 121 -5.29 11.20 -6.20
N SER A 122 -5.64 12.30 -6.89
CA SER A 122 -5.50 12.44 -8.34
C SER A 122 -4.05 12.44 -8.82
N GLU A 123 -3.07 12.65 -7.94
CA GLU A 123 -1.65 12.61 -8.27
C GLU A 123 -1.09 11.18 -8.35
N ILE A 124 -1.79 10.19 -7.79
CA ILE A 124 -1.37 8.79 -7.81
C ILE A 124 -1.42 8.29 -9.26
N LYS A 125 -0.25 7.88 -9.78
CA LYS A 125 -0.12 7.36 -11.16
C LYS A 125 0.08 5.86 -11.21
N ALA A 126 0.71 5.27 -10.19
CA ALA A 126 1.03 3.86 -10.15
C ALA A 126 1.05 3.34 -8.71
N ILE A 127 1.09 2.02 -8.60
CA ILE A 127 1.29 1.26 -7.37
C ILE A 127 2.60 0.49 -7.52
N GLN A 128 3.44 0.58 -6.50
CA GLN A 128 4.63 -0.27 -6.39
C GLN A 128 4.54 -1.11 -5.13
N VAL A 129 4.95 -2.37 -5.23
CA VAL A 129 5.11 -3.25 -4.07
C VAL A 129 6.59 -3.50 -3.88
N TRP A 130 7.08 -3.19 -2.68
CA TRP A 130 8.48 -3.33 -2.31
C TRP A 130 8.65 -4.36 -1.18
N GLY A 131 9.87 -4.86 -1.02
CA GLY A 131 10.23 -5.79 0.06
C GLY A 131 10.03 -7.26 -0.31
N ASP A 132 9.79 -8.09 0.69
CA ASP A 132 9.88 -9.56 0.64
C ASP A 132 8.59 -10.21 0.09
N VAL A 133 8.25 -9.83 -1.14
CA VAL A 133 7.05 -10.30 -1.83
C VAL A 133 7.44 -11.19 -3.02
N LYS A 134 7.08 -12.46 -2.93
CA LYS A 134 7.32 -13.46 -3.97
C LYS A 134 6.53 -13.20 -5.25
N LYS A 135 5.24 -12.84 -5.10
CA LYS A 135 4.36 -12.48 -6.23
C LYS A 135 3.10 -11.75 -5.79
N ILE A 136 2.58 -10.91 -6.67
CA ILE A 136 1.21 -10.42 -6.63
C ILE A 136 0.33 -11.37 -7.44
N SER A 137 -0.70 -11.92 -6.79
CA SER A 137 -1.64 -12.87 -7.40
C SER A 137 -2.90 -12.20 -7.91
N GLU A 138 -3.29 -11.07 -7.32
CA GLU A 138 -4.45 -10.30 -7.73
C GLU A 138 -4.23 -8.80 -7.49
N LEU A 139 -4.65 -7.98 -8.46
CA LEU A 139 -4.77 -6.54 -8.33
C LEU A 139 -6.11 -6.13 -8.97
N THR A 140 -7.04 -5.67 -8.14
CA THR A 140 -8.41 -5.35 -8.56
C THR A 140 -8.71 -3.88 -8.27
N PHE A 141 -9.13 -3.17 -9.32
CA PHE A 141 -9.62 -1.79 -9.22
C PHE A 141 -11.15 -1.81 -9.26
N LYS A 142 -11.79 -1.15 -8.29
CA LYS A 142 -13.23 -0.93 -8.27
C LYS A 142 -13.46 0.58 -8.23
N TYR A 143 -13.98 1.11 -9.31
CA TYR A 143 -14.32 2.53 -9.43
C TYR A 143 -15.77 2.76 -9.00
N ALA A 144 -16.04 3.90 -8.38
CA ALA A 144 -17.38 4.31 -7.95
C ALA A 144 -18.33 4.61 -9.13
#